data_AF-A0A699VPZ9-F1
#
_entry.id   AF-A0A699VPZ9-F1
#
_cell.length_a   1.000
_cell.length_b   1.000
_cell.length_c   1.000
_cell.angle_alpha   90.00
_cell.angle_beta   90.00
_cell.angle_gamma   90.00
#
_symmetry.space_group_name_H-M   'P 1'
#
loop_
_entity.id
_entity.type
_entity.pdbx_description
1 polymer ?
#
loop_
_entity_poly.entity_id
_entity_poly.type
_entity_poly.pdbx_seq_one_letter_code
_entity_poly.pdbx_strand_id
1 'polypeptide(L)'
;VQALGNDFAGGAEEIATTLGKIGEVYRKELGADTAQNILAVGSAVNELGAVGSATSPFLAEVALRVGAVASQSGIGLKNVLAYAAVLQETGTTAEVAGSSLNRLFSTLSTKTEESFRIAQRANPSLTLKEFTRLVNTDFNQAIQLFLKGLNAGNASTTEQAKL
;
A
#
# COMPACT_ATOMS: atom_id res chain seq x y z
N VAL A 1 -15.07 -15.33 7.31
CA VAL A 1 -14.13 -15.82 8.34
C VAL A 1 -13.61 -17.23 8.09
N GLN A 2 -14.28 -18.09 7.31
CA GLN A 2 -13.80 -19.45 7.05
C GLN A 2 -12.48 -19.53 6.25
N ALA A 3 -12.12 -18.49 5.48
CA ALA A 3 -10.84 -18.41 4.76
C ALA A 3 -9.67 -18.07 5.70
N LEU A 4 -9.83 -17.06 6.57
CA LEU A 4 -8.77 -16.63 7.51
C LEU A 4 -8.31 -17.77 8.44
N GLY A 5 -9.24 -18.59 8.94
CA GLY A 5 -8.93 -19.69 9.85
C GLY A 5 -8.03 -20.78 9.25
N ASN A 6 -8.01 -20.91 7.92
CA ASN A 6 -7.20 -21.90 7.22
C ASN A 6 -5.83 -21.36 6.80
N ASP A 7 -5.69 -20.03 6.68
CA ASP A 7 -4.46 -19.40 6.20
C ASP A 7 -3.44 -19.15 7.32
N PHE A 8 -3.89 -19.00 8.57
CA PHE A 8 -3.02 -18.76 9.73
C PHE A 8 -2.75 -20.05 10.52
N ALA A 9 -1.48 -20.36 10.78
CA ALA A 9 -1.08 -21.60 11.44
C ALA A 9 -1.42 -21.66 12.94
N GLY A 10 -1.47 -20.51 13.64
CA GLY A 10 -1.79 -20.41 15.06
C GLY A 10 -3.28 -20.27 15.40
N GLY A 11 -4.16 -20.42 14.41
CA GLY A 11 -5.61 -20.43 14.63
C GLY A 11 -6.21 -19.10 15.08
N ALA A 12 -7.36 -19.15 15.74
CA ALA A 12 -8.20 -17.96 16.01
C ALA A 12 -7.52 -16.90 16.89
N GLU A 13 -6.65 -17.30 17.82
CA GLU A 13 -5.96 -16.38 18.74
C GLU A 13 -4.90 -15.54 18.02
N GLU A 14 -4.11 -16.17 17.14
CA GLU A 14 -3.12 -15.46 16.32
C GLU A 14 -3.80 -14.48 15.36
N ILE A 15 -4.92 -14.91 14.75
CA ILE A 15 -5.73 -14.05 13.87
C ILE A 15 -6.21 -12.83 14.65
N ALA A 16 -6.87 -13.02 15.79
CA ALA A 16 -7.40 -11.93 16.59
C ALA A 16 -6.30 -10.95 17.03
N THR A 17 -5.16 -11.48 17.48
CA THR A 17 -3.98 -10.68 17.88
C THR A 17 -3.44 -9.85 16.71
N THR A 18 -3.32 -10.45 15.54
CA THR A 18 -2.80 -9.81 14.34
C THR A 18 -3.74 -8.71 13.84
N LEU A 19 -5.04 -9.01 13.71
CA LEU A 19 -6.04 -8.03 13.29
C LEU A 19 -6.15 -6.88 14.30
N GLY A 20 -6.05 -7.16 15.60
CA GLY A 20 -6.03 -6.15 16.65
C GLY A 20 -4.84 -5.19 16.52
N LYS A 21 -3.63 -5.71 16.26
CA LYS A 21 -2.44 -4.88 16.01
C LYS A 21 -2.60 -4.00 14.77
N ILE A 22 -3.18 -4.52 13.69
CA ILE A 22 -3.44 -3.70 12.50
C ILE A 22 -4.47 -2.61 12.84
N GLY A 23 -5.55 -2.97 13.54
CA GLY A 23 -6.58 -2.01 13.97
C GLY A 23 -6.02 -0.88 14.86
N GLU A 24 -5.03 -1.19 15.70
CA GLU A 24 -4.28 -0.21 16.49
C GLU A 24 -3.47 0.76 15.61
N VAL A 25 -2.67 0.21 14.70
CA VAL A 25 -1.78 1.00 13.83
C VAL A 25 -2.57 1.95 12.91
N TYR A 26 -3.73 1.50 12.43
CA TYR A 26 -4.63 2.27 11.56
C TYR A 26 -5.78 2.95 12.33
N ARG A 27 -5.71 3.05 13.66
CA ARG A 27 -6.78 3.64 14.50
C ARG A 27 -7.23 5.02 14.03
N LYS A 28 -6.30 5.86 13.54
CA LYS A 28 -6.62 7.21 13.07
C LYS A 28 -7.62 7.21 11.90
N GLU A 29 -7.56 6.19 11.05
CA GLU A 29 -8.49 5.97 9.94
C GLU A 29 -9.74 5.23 10.40
N LEU A 30 -9.57 4.15 11.17
CA LEU A 30 -10.64 3.20 11.49
C LEU A 30 -11.55 3.67 12.64
N GLY A 31 -11.07 4.55 13.51
CA GLY A 31 -11.78 5.02 14.69
C GLY A 31 -11.36 4.31 15.98
N ALA A 32 -11.93 4.74 17.11
CA ALA A 32 -11.51 4.31 18.45
C ALA A 32 -12.06 2.94 18.89
N ASP A 33 -13.10 2.41 18.22
CA ASP A 33 -13.73 1.14 18.60
C ASP A 33 -12.90 -0.05 18.10
N THR A 34 -12.20 -0.69 19.03
CA THR A 34 -11.34 -1.84 18.75
C THR A 34 -12.11 -3.01 18.11
N ALA A 35 -13.33 -3.29 18.54
CA ALA A 35 -14.11 -4.42 18.01
C ALA A 35 -14.51 -4.17 16.55
N GLN A 36 -14.97 -2.96 16.26
CA GLN A 36 -15.27 -2.55 14.88
C GLN A 36 -14.02 -2.56 14.00
N ASN A 37 -12.88 -2.11 14.52
CA ASN A 37 -11.62 -2.12 13.78
C ASN A 37 -11.20 -3.56 13.42
N ILE A 38 -11.28 -4.51 14.36
CA ILE A 38 -10.95 -5.91 14.09
C ILE A 38 -11.84 -6.50 12.99
N LEU A 39 -13.15 -6.20 13.01
CA LEU A 39 -14.08 -6.65 11.98
C LEU A 39 -13.76 -6.01 10.61
N ALA A 40 -13.47 -4.71 10.58
CA ALA A 40 -13.12 -3.99 9.37
C ALA A 40 -11.83 -4.52 8.74
N VAL A 41 -10.78 -4.73 9.55
CA VAL A 41 -9.50 -5.30 9.10
C VAL A 41 -9.72 -6.73 8.59
N GLY A 42 -10.40 -7.57 9.37
CA GLY A 42 -10.68 -8.96 8.99
C GLY A 42 -11.47 -9.06 7.68
N SER A 43 -12.45 -8.17 7.48
CA SER A 43 -13.20 -8.08 6.22
C SER A 43 -12.30 -7.68 5.05
N ALA A 44 -11.45 -6.66 5.22
CA ALA A 44 -10.57 -6.19 4.14
C ALA A 44 -9.53 -7.24 3.73
N VAL A 45 -8.93 -7.94 4.71
CA VAL A 45 -7.98 -9.03 4.45
C VAL A 45 -8.69 -10.21 3.78
N ASN A 46 -9.86 -10.61 4.27
CA ASN A 46 -10.64 -11.70 3.69
C ASN A 46 -11.13 -11.38 2.27
N GLU A 47 -11.54 -10.13 2.02
CA GLU A 47 -11.93 -9.68 0.68
C GLU A 47 -10.75 -9.83 -0.28
N LEU A 48 -9.60 -9.24 0.03
CA LEU A 48 -8.43 -9.27 -0.85
C LEU A 48 -7.82 -10.67 -1.03
N GLY A 49 -7.85 -11.50 0.02
CA GLY A 49 -7.47 -12.91 -0.09
C GLY A 49 -8.46 -13.77 -0.89
N ALA A 50 -9.71 -13.34 -1.02
CA ALA A 50 -10.71 -14.05 -1.84
C ALA A 50 -10.70 -13.62 -3.31
N VAL A 51 -10.35 -12.36 -3.63
CA VAL A 51 -10.23 -11.89 -5.02
C VAL A 51 -8.85 -12.08 -5.64
N GLY A 52 -7.79 -12.22 -4.85
CA GLY A 52 -6.41 -12.33 -5.34
C GLY A 52 -5.72 -13.65 -4.96
N SER A 53 -4.53 -13.90 -5.52
CA SER A 53 -3.64 -15.00 -5.08
C SER A 53 -2.92 -14.69 -3.76
N ALA A 54 -3.28 -13.58 -3.11
CA ALA A 54 -2.60 -13.08 -1.93
C ALA A 54 -3.08 -13.80 -0.67
N THR A 55 -2.15 -14.26 0.16
CA THR A 55 -2.49 -14.98 1.38
C THR A 55 -2.76 -14.01 2.53
N SER A 56 -3.73 -14.33 3.38
CA SER A 56 -4.10 -13.47 4.52
C SER A 56 -2.91 -13.13 5.45
N PRO A 57 -2.00 -14.08 5.78
CA PRO A 57 -0.80 -13.78 6.56
C PRO A 57 0.15 -12.80 5.89
N PHE A 58 0.36 -12.94 4.57
CA PHE A 58 1.22 -12.01 3.83
C PHE A 58 0.66 -10.59 3.88
N LEU A 59 -0.64 -10.44 3.60
CA LEU A 59 -1.31 -9.15 3.60
C LEU A 59 -1.23 -8.48 4.98
N ALA A 60 -1.48 -9.25 6.03
CA ALA A 60 -1.39 -8.78 7.42
C ALA A 60 0.03 -8.37 7.80
N GLU A 61 1.03 -9.15 7.41
CA GLU A 61 2.43 -8.85 7.70
C GLU A 61 2.89 -7.56 7.01
N VAL A 62 2.56 -7.37 5.72
CA VAL A 62 2.88 -6.14 4.99
C VAL A 62 2.17 -4.93 5.63
N ALA A 63 0.88 -5.06 5.98
CA ALA A 63 0.13 -3.99 6.63
C ALA A 63 0.79 -3.55 7.96
N LEU A 64 1.27 -4.50 8.77
CA LEU A 64 1.99 -4.19 10.00
C LEU A 64 3.35 -3.53 9.75
N ARG A 65 4.13 -4.04 8.78
CA ARG A 65 5.46 -3.50 8.44
C ARG A 65 5.40 -2.06 7.92
N VAL A 66 4.32 -1.71 7.23
CA VAL A 66 4.17 -0.41 6.56
C VAL A 66 3.33 0.57 7.38
N GLY A 67 2.53 0.06 8.32
CA GLY A 67 1.46 0.82 8.95
C GLY A 67 1.90 2.08 9.68
N ALA A 68 3.10 2.12 10.27
CA ALA A 68 3.63 3.35 10.88
C ALA A 68 3.84 4.49 9.86
N VAL A 69 4.40 4.18 8.68
CA VAL A 69 4.64 5.18 7.62
C VAL A 69 3.34 5.51 6.89
N ALA A 70 2.50 4.49 6.64
CA ALA A 70 1.19 4.66 6.02
C ALA A 70 0.28 5.56 6.85
N SER A 71 0.18 5.32 8.16
CA SER A 71 -0.64 6.11 9.10
C SER A 71 -0.18 7.58 9.16
N GLN A 72 1.14 7.82 9.16
CA GLN A 72 1.70 9.18 9.10
C GLN A 72 1.41 9.89 7.77
N SER A 73 1.44 9.14 6.65
CA SER A 73 1.23 9.67 5.30
C SER A 73 -0.25 9.70 4.87
N GLY A 74 -1.18 9.34 5.78
CA GLY A 74 -2.62 9.29 5.49
C GLY A 74 -3.04 8.19 4.51
N ILE A 75 -2.22 7.16 4.34
CA ILE A 75 -2.50 6.04 3.44
C ILE A 75 -3.35 5.02 4.19
N GLY A 76 -4.59 4.87 3.75
CA GLY A 76 -5.53 3.96 4.39
C GLY A 76 -5.17 2.48 4.20
N LEU A 77 -5.60 1.65 5.15
CA LEU A 77 -5.33 0.21 5.21
C LEU A 77 -5.66 -0.49 3.88
N LYS A 78 -6.83 -0.20 3.30
CA LYS A 78 -7.27 -0.83 2.04
C LYS A 78 -6.28 -0.63 0.90
N ASN A 79 -5.65 0.54 0.82
CA ASN A 79 -4.66 0.82 -0.24
C ASN A 79 -3.36 0.03 0.01
N VAL A 80 -2.90 -0.02 1.26
CA VAL A 80 -1.73 -0.83 1.62
C VAL A 80 -1.96 -2.31 1.28
N LEU A 81 -3.13 -2.85 1.63
CA LEU A 81 -3.47 -4.23 1.31
C LEU A 81 -3.58 -4.45 -0.21
N ALA A 82 -4.12 -3.50 -0.97
CA ALA A 82 -4.18 -3.59 -2.43
C ALA A 82 -2.77 -3.61 -3.07
N TYR A 83 -1.84 -2.77 -2.61
CA TYR A 83 -0.46 -2.82 -3.07
C TYR A 83 0.24 -4.11 -2.67
N ALA A 84 -0.01 -4.60 -1.45
CA ALA A 84 0.52 -5.86 -0.97
C ALA A 84 0.06 -7.02 -1.86
N ALA A 85 -1.24 -7.08 -2.19
CA ALA A 85 -1.79 -8.12 -3.05
C ALA A 85 -1.07 -8.19 -4.40
N VAL A 86 -0.88 -7.04 -5.06
CA VAL A 86 -0.14 -6.96 -6.34
C VAL A 86 1.33 -7.42 -6.18
N LEU A 87 2.00 -7.04 -5.10
CA LEU A 87 3.39 -7.44 -4.85
C LEU A 87 3.54 -8.94 -4.57
N GLN A 88 2.54 -9.57 -3.95
CA GLN A 88 2.56 -11.01 -3.73
C GLN A 88 2.41 -11.78 -5.05
N GLU A 89 1.58 -11.28 -5.97
CA GLU A 89 1.41 -11.88 -7.29
C GLU A 89 2.71 -11.92 -8.10
N THR A 90 3.65 -11.02 -7.82
CA THR A 90 5.00 -11.04 -8.43
C THR A 90 6.00 -11.94 -7.70
N GLY A 91 5.57 -12.71 -6.70
CA GLY A 91 6.43 -13.59 -5.89
C GLY A 91 7.29 -12.86 -4.85
N THR A 92 6.97 -11.59 -4.55
CA THR A 92 7.71 -10.83 -3.53
C THR A 92 7.40 -11.36 -2.13
N THR A 93 8.38 -11.41 -1.24
CA THR A 93 8.16 -11.74 0.18
C THR A 93 7.57 -10.55 0.94
N ALA A 94 6.88 -10.79 2.06
CA ALA A 94 6.26 -9.71 2.84
C ALA A 94 7.29 -8.70 3.36
N GLU A 95 8.50 -9.15 3.67
CA GLU A 95 9.62 -8.29 4.09
C GLU A 95 10.07 -7.34 2.97
N VAL A 96 10.26 -7.87 1.76
CA VAL A 96 10.68 -7.05 0.61
C VAL A 96 9.56 -6.12 0.17
N ALA A 97 8.31 -6.59 0.17
CA ALA A 97 7.14 -5.79 -0.13
C ALA A 97 6.99 -4.62 0.86
N GLY A 98 7.05 -4.92 2.16
CA GLY A 98 6.98 -3.89 3.21
C GLY A 98 8.11 -2.87 3.12
N SER A 99 9.34 -3.33 2.86
CA SER A 99 10.50 -2.43 2.68
C SER A 99 10.33 -1.52 1.46
N SER A 100 9.86 -2.08 0.34
CA SER A 100 9.64 -1.34 -0.90
C SER A 100 8.54 -0.29 -0.75
N LEU A 101 7.43 -0.63 -0.09
CA LEU A 101 6.34 0.30 0.19
C LEU A 101 6.77 1.41 1.16
N ASN A 102 7.47 1.08 2.25
CA ASN A 102 8.02 2.08 3.16
C ASN A 102 8.94 3.05 2.42
N ARG A 103 9.81 2.55 1.53
CA ARG A 103 10.69 3.37 0.72
C ARG A 103 9.91 4.25 -0.26
N LEU A 104 8.89 3.70 -0.93
CA LEU A 104 8.03 4.45 -1.85
C LEU A 104 7.34 5.61 -1.13
N PHE A 105 6.71 5.31 0.02
CA PHE A 105 5.97 6.30 0.79
C PHE A 105 6.90 7.37 1.34
N SER A 106 8.03 6.98 1.93
CA SER A 106 9.06 7.91 2.38
C SER A 106 9.60 8.77 1.24
N THR A 107 9.82 8.20 0.04
CA THR A 107 10.33 8.96 -1.12
C THR A 107 9.32 10.01 -1.58
N LEU A 108 8.04 9.66 -1.68
CA LEU A 108 7.00 10.62 -2.08
C LEU A 108 6.85 11.76 -1.06
N SER A 109 6.93 11.44 0.24
CA SER A 109 6.81 12.42 1.33
C SER A 109 8.05 13.31 1.51
N THR A 110 9.25 12.78 1.31
CA THR A 110 10.51 13.50 1.63
C THR A 110 11.24 14.04 0.41
N LYS A 111 11.00 13.47 -0.77
CA LYS A 111 11.63 13.82 -2.05
C LYS A 111 10.56 14.24 -3.06
N THR A 112 9.66 15.12 -2.64
CA THR A 112 8.48 15.52 -3.41
C THR A 112 8.85 16.14 -4.77
N GLU A 113 9.92 16.93 -4.85
CA GLU A 113 10.35 17.55 -6.10
C GLU A 113 10.94 16.54 -7.10
N GLU A 114 11.75 15.59 -6.63
CA GLU A 114 12.26 14.48 -7.46
C GLU A 114 11.10 13.60 -7.95
N SER A 115 10.17 13.29 -7.05
CA SER A 115 8.98 12.48 -7.36
C SER A 115 8.06 13.18 -8.36
N PHE A 116 7.91 14.50 -8.22
CA PHE A 116 7.17 15.33 -9.16
C PHE A 116 7.76 15.26 -10.58
N ARG A 117 9.10 15.35 -10.72
CA ARG A 117 9.77 15.24 -12.04
C ARG A 117 9.46 13.91 -12.74
N ILE A 118 9.30 12.83 -11.97
CA ILE A 118 8.88 11.52 -12.51
C ILE A 118 7.41 11.58 -12.89
N ALA A 119 6.53 12.02 -11.99
CA ALA A 119 5.09 12.11 -12.22
C ALA A 119 4.72 12.98 -13.43
N GLN A 120 5.43 14.10 -13.64
CA GLN A 120 5.21 15.03 -14.74
C GLN A 120 5.42 14.37 -16.13
N ARG A 121 6.21 13.29 -16.22
CA ARG A 121 6.37 12.54 -17.48
C ARG A 121 5.06 11.95 -17.99
N ALA A 122 4.14 11.60 -17.10
CA ALA A 122 2.82 11.09 -17.46
C ALA A 122 1.74 12.18 -17.56
N ASN A 123 2.01 13.38 -17.02
CA ASN A 123 1.10 14.52 -17.10
C ASN A 123 1.94 15.81 -17.22
N PRO A 124 2.28 16.26 -18.44
CA PRO A 124 3.12 17.43 -18.67
C PRO A 124 2.55 18.73 -18.06
N SER A 125 1.24 18.81 -17.85
CA SER A 125 0.57 19.96 -17.25
C SER A 125 0.59 19.96 -15.72
N LEU A 126 1.00 18.86 -15.07
CA LEU A 126 1.10 18.78 -13.62
C LEU A 126 2.14 19.78 -13.12
N THR A 127 1.76 20.57 -12.11
CA THR A 127 2.67 21.50 -11.44
C THR A 127 3.18 20.92 -10.12
N LEU A 128 4.34 21.40 -9.65
CA LEU A 128 4.91 20.99 -8.37
C LEU A 128 3.95 21.31 -7.21
N LYS A 129 3.26 22.46 -7.28
CA LYS A 129 2.28 22.89 -6.27
C LYS A 129 1.12 21.91 -6.17
N GLU A 130 0.56 21.49 -7.31
CA GLU A 130 -0.51 20.50 -7.35
C GLU A 130 -0.03 19.15 -6.84
N PHE A 131 1.14 18.67 -7.27
CA PHE A 131 1.66 17.39 -6.81
C PHE A 131 1.94 17.40 -5.29
N THR A 132 2.49 18.49 -4.76
CA THR A 132 2.69 18.67 -3.31
C THR A 132 1.36 18.65 -2.56
N ARG A 133 0.31 19.28 -3.11
CA ARG A 133 -1.04 19.19 -2.54
C ARG A 133 -1.51 17.74 -2.51
N LEU A 134 -1.30 16.97 -3.57
CA LEU A 134 -1.68 15.55 -3.61
C LEU A 134 -0.93 14.74 -2.56
N VAL A 135 0.39 14.87 -2.45
CA VAL A 135 1.16 14.20 -1.39
C VAL A 135 0.60 14.49 0.01
N ASN A 136 0.08 15.69 0.26
CA ASN A 136 -0.47 16.05 1.57
C ASN A 136 -1.95 15.71 1.79
N THR A 137 -2.74 15.51 0.72
CA THR A 137 -4.22 15.44 0.81
C THR A 137 -4.84 14.23 0.12
N ASP A 138 -4.13 13.65 -0.86
CA ASP A 138 -4.53 12.46 -1.61
C ASP A 138 -3.26 11.69 -2.03
N PHE A 139 -2.66 11.02 -1.05
CA PHE A 139 -1.40 10.32 -1.22
C PHE A 139 -1.49 9.22 -2.29
N ASN A 140 -2.65 8.58 -2.42
CA ASN A 140 -2.88 7.55 -3.44
C ASN A 140 -2.81 8.13 -4.86
N GLN A 141 -3.41 9.30 -5.09
CA GLN A 141 -3.32 9.96 -6.38
C GLN A 141 -1.87 10.37 -6.70
N ALA A 142 -1.09 10.78 -5.70
CA ALA A 142 0.34 11.04 -5.86
C ALA A 142 1.12 9.78 -6.25
N ILE A 143 0.88 8.63 -5.58
CA ILE A 143 1.45 7.33 -5.95
C ILE A 143 1.09 6.97 -7.40
N GLN A 144 -0.18 7.07 -7.78
CA GLN A 144 -0.63 6.71 -9.13
C GLN A 144 0.05 7.54 -10.22
N LEU A 145 0.16 8.85 -10.03
CA LEU A 145 0.86 9.74 -10.97
C LEU A 145 2.35 9.39 -11.06
N PHE A 146 2.99 9.11 -9.92
CA PHE A 146 4.39 8.69 -9.88
C PHE A 146 4.63 7.39 -10.64
N LEU A 147 3.81 6.34 -10.39
CA LEU A 147 3.91 5.05 -11.09
C LEU A 147 3.65 5.19 -12.59
N LYS A 148 2.66 5.98 -13.00
CA LYS A 148 2.43 6.31 -14.41
C LYS A 148 3.64 7.00 -15.04
N GLY A 149 4.28 7.92 -14.30
CA GLY A 149 5.50 8.61 -14.71
C GLY A 149 6.68 7.66 -14.95
N LEU A 150 6.86 6.65 -14.09
CA LEU A 150 7.85 5.60 -14.29
C LEU A 150 7.58 4.81 -15.57
N ASN A 151 6.33 4.40 -15.80
CA ASN A 151 5.95 3.65 -17.00
C ASN A 151 6.15 4.46 -18.29
N ALA A 152 5.80 5.75 -18.29
CA ALA A 152 6.04 6.64 -19.42
C ALA A 152 7.54 6.80 -19.74
N GLY A 153 8.38 6.84 -18.69
CA GLY A 153 9.83 6.84 -18.85
C GLY A 153 10.36 5.55 -19.52
N ASN A 154 9.87 4.38 -19.07
CA ASN A 154 10.31 3.09 -19.62
C ASN A 154 9.87 2.88 -21.09
N ALA A 155 8.70 3.40 -21.49
CA ALA A 155 8.25 3.38 -22.88
C ALA A 155 9.23 4.14 -23.79
N SER A 156 9.70 5.32 -23.36
CA SER A 156 10.65 6.13 -24.13
C SER A 156 12.03 5.47 -24.32
N THR A 157 12.47 4.65 -23.36
CA THR A 157 13.74 3.89 -23.48
C THR A 157 13.59 2.67 -24.41
N THR A 158 12.40 2.08 -24.48
CA THR A 158 12.11 0.93 -25.34
C THR A 158 11.98 1.33 -26.82
N GLU A 159 11.49 2.53 -27.11
CA GLU A 159 11.46 3.08 -28.48
C GLU A 159 12.85 3.48 -29.00
N GLN A 160 13.76 3.93 -28.12
CA GLN A 160 15.14 4.25 -28.50
C GLN A 160 16.00 3.00 -28.78
N ALA A 161 15.61 1.82 -28.29
CA ALA A 161 16.29 0.55 -28.57
C ALA A 161 15.89 -0.08 -29.94
N LYS A 162 15.02 0.57 -30.72
CA LYS A 162 14.57 0.13 -32.05
C LYS A 162 15.15 0.95 -33.21
N LEU A 163 16.11 1.84 -32.95
CA LEU A 163 16.87 2.61 -33.93
C LEU A 163 18.34 2.17 -33.91
#